data_AF-A0A9D7D3R6-F1
#
_entry.id   AF-A0A9D7D3R6-F1
#
_cell.length_a   1.000
_cell.length_b   1.000
_cell.length_c   1.000
_cell.angle_alpha   90.00
_cell.angle_beta   90.00
_cell.angle_gamma   90.00
#
_symmetry.space_group_name_H-M   'P 1'
#
loop_
_entity.id
_entity.type
_entity.pdbx_description
1 polymer ?
#
loop_
_entity_poly.entity_id
_entity_poly.type
_entity_poly.pdbx_seq_one_letter_code
_entity_poly.pdbx_strand_id
1 'polypeptide(L)'
;MFKSFNAQGAENLARPGYGDVRATNFFCGDDEAGKSVVKQLVEDVGFDAVDAGPLKNARLLEPMMLLWIACAKSCRTRDIAFRLLRR
;
A
#
# COMPACT_ATOMS: atom_id res chain seq x y z
N MET A 1 -17.10 0.83 3.46
CA MET A 1 -15.94 1.62 3.96
C MET A 1 -14.67 0.86 3.60
N PHE A 2 -13.59 1.57 3.25
CA PHE A 2 -12.35 0.96 2.77
C PHE A 2 -11.13 1.60 3.45
N LYS A 3 -10.06 0.82 3.63
CA LYS A 3 -8.74 1.29 4.04
C LYS A 3 -7.76 1.08 2.90
N SER A 4 -6.94 2.08 2.57
CA SER A 4 -5.88 1.97 1.56
C SER A 4 -4.88 3.13 1.70
N PHE A 5 -3.76 3.09 0.95
CA PHE A 5 -2.77 4.17 0.79
C PHE A 5 -2.06 4.64 2.07
N ASN A 6 -2.11 3.86 3.15
CA ASN A 6 -1.58 4.31 4.44
C ASN A 6 -0.10 3.97 4.68
N ALA A 7 0.47 2.97 4.00
CA ALA A 7 1.76 2.37 4.35
C ALA A 7 2.96 2.99 3.61
N GLN A 8 2.92 4.30 3.34
CA GLN A 8 3.92 5.01 2.54
C GLN A 8 3.84 6.53 2.68
N GLY A 9 4.93 7.22 2.32
CA GLY A 9 4.97 8.68 2.21
C GLY A 9 4.41 9.23 0.89
N ALA A 10 4.24 10.55 0.82
CA ALA A 10 3.65 11.25 -0.34
C ALA A 10 4.49 11.12 -1.62
N GLU A 11 5.80 11.05 -1.48
CA GLU A 11 6.77 10.79 -2.54
C GLU A 11 6.47 9.48 -3.29
N ASN A 12 6.09 8.43 -2.57
CA ASN A 12 5.75 7.13 -3.14
C ASN A 12 4.38 7.16 -3.83
N LEU A 13 3.44 7.97 -3.34
CA LEU A 13 2.17 8.20 -4.02
C LEU A 13 2.37 8.92 -5.36
N ALA A 14 3.29 9.89 -5.41
CA ALA A 14 3.62 10.61 -6.63
C ALA A 14 4.42 9.75 -7.62
N ARG A 15 5.27 8.84 -7.12
CA ARG A 15 6.12 7.95 -7.91
C ARG A 15 6.20 6.56 -7.27
N PRO A 16 5.28 5.65 -7.58
CA PRO A 16 5.22 4.31 -6.96
C PRO A 16 6.18 3.28 -7.57
N GLY A 17 6.92 3.67 -8.62
CA GLY A 17 7.87 2.82 -9.32
C GLY A 17 9.27 2.84 -8.70
N TYR A 18 9.86 1.65 -8.58
CA TYR A 18 11.20 1.38 -8.06
C TYR A 18 11.98 0.57 -9.10
N GLY A 19 12.40 1.23 -10.18
CA GLY A 19 12.89 0.55 -11.38
C GLY A 19 11.75 -0.25 -12.04
N ASP A 20 11.99 -1.52 -12.33
CA ASP A 20 10.98 -2.42 -12.91
C ASP A 20 9.95 -2.96 -11.90
N VAL A 21 10.06 -2.54 -10.63
CA VAL A 21 9.20 -3.01 -9.54
C VAL A 21 8.19 -1.93 -9.15
N ARG A 22 6.90 -2.29 -9.12
CA ARG A 22 5.85 -1.45 -8.51
C ARG A 22 5.78 -1.71 -7.01
N ALA A 23 5.77 -0.65 -6.21
CA ALA A 23 5.45 -0.77 -4.79
C ALA A 23 4.09 -1.43 -4.57
N THR A 24 3.91 -2.13 -3.45
CA THR A 24 2.64 -2.75 -3.10
C THR A 24 1.79 -1.79 -2.27
N ASN A 25 0.54 -1.59 -2.69
CA ASN A 25 -0.45 -0.91 -1.88
C ASN A 25 -1.57 -1.89 -1.47
N PHE A 26 -1.70 -2.09 -0.16
CA PHE A 26 -2.71 -2.95 0.42
C PHE A 26 -4.02 -2.18 0.60
N PHE A 27 -5.14 -2.87 0.39
CA PHE A 27 -6.46 -2.33 0.67
C PHE A 27 -7.36 -3.38 1.33
N CYS A 28 -8.35 -2.95 2.11
CA CYS A 28 -9.34 -3.86 2.69
C CYS A 28 -10.71 -3.18 2.81
N GLY A 29 -11.76 -3.99 2.87
CA GLY A 29 -13.16 -3.54 2.99
C GLY A 29 -14.14 -4.71 2.90
N ASP A 30 -15.37 -4.50 3.36
CA ASP A 30 -16.39 -5.57 3.42
C ASP A 30 -17.29 -5.63 2.17
N ASP A 31 -17.20 -4.65 1.28
CA ASP A 31 -17.97 -4.58 0.02
C ASP A 31 -17.09 -4.99 -1.17
N GLU A 32 -17.38 -6.16 -1.75
CA GLU A 32 -16.64 -6.73 -2.89
C GLU A 32 -16.73 -5.88 -4.16
N ALA A 33 -17.88 -5.27 -4.43
CA ALA A 33 -18.07 -4.42 -5.61
C ALA A 33 -17.23 -3.15 -5.48
N GLY A 34 -17.29 -2.49 -4.32
CA GLY A 34 -16.47 -1.31 -4.05
C GLY A 34 -14.97 -1.62 -3.93
N LYS A 35 -14.58 -2.82 -3.47
CA LYS A 35 -13.18 -3.25 -3.49
C LYS A 35 -12.61 -3.30 -4.90
N SER A 36 -13.42 -3.63 -5.91
CA SER A 36 -12.98 -3.60 -7.31
C SER A 36 -12.66 -2.17 -7.78
N VAL A 37 -13.44 -1.18 -7.36
CA VAL A 37 -13.17 0.25 -7.64
C VAL A 37 -11.89 0.70 -6.94
N VAL A 38 -11.70 0.33 -5.67
CA VAL A 38 -10.46 0.65 -4.93
C VAL A 38 -9.25 0.01 -5.60
N LYS A 39 -9.34 -1.25 -6.02
CA LYS A 39 -8.28 -1.94 -6.74
C LYS A 39 -7.89 -1.16 -8.00
N GLN A 40 -8.87 -0.77 -8.83
CA GLN A 40 -8.60 -0.02 -10.05
C GLN A 40 -7.90 1.30 -9.74
N LEU A 41 -8.38 2.06 -8.76
CA LEU A 41 -7.74 3.31 -8.34
C LEU A 41 -6.27 3.11 -7.92
N VAL A 42 -5.97 2.03 -7.20
CA VAL A 42 -4.62 1.69 -6.78
C VAL A 42 -3.72 1.37 -7.98
N GLU A 43 -4.24 0.61 -8.95
CA GLU A 43 -3.52 0.24 -10.17
C GLU A 43 -3.30 1.45 -11.09
N ASP A 44 -4.29 2.35 -11.19
CA ASP A 44 -4.23 3.59 -11.98
C ASP A 44 -3.16 4.55 -11.46
N VAL A 45 -2.97 4.60 -10.13
CA VAL A 45 -1.87 5.36 -9.52
C VAL A 45 -0.50 4.74 -9.85
N GLY A 46 -0.45 3.43 -10.16
CA GLY A 46 0.77 2.72 -10.55
C GLY A 46 1.32 1.75 -9.51
N PHE A 47 0.53 1.40 -8.49
CA PHE A 47 0.91 0.39 -7.49
C PHE A 47 0.54 -1.04 -7.92
N ASP A 48 1.16 -2.04 -7.30
CA ASP A 48 0.62 -3.40 -7.24
C ASP A 48 -0.46 -3.47 -6.15
N ALA A 49 -1.72 -3.61 -6.56
CA ALA A 49 -2.85 -3.65 -5.65
C ALA A 49 -3.00 -5.02 -4.97
N VAL A 50 -3.18 -5.01 -3.64
CA VAL A 50 -3.36 -6.24 -2.85
C VAL A 50 -4.55 -6.13 -1.92
N ASP A 51 -5.54 -6.99 -2.13
CA ASP A 51 -6.66 -7.13 -1.22
C ASP A 51 -6.21 -7.87 0.06
N ALA A 52 -6.28 -7.17 1.19
CA ALA A 52 -6.01 -7.69 2.52
C ALA A 52 -7.28 -8.23 3.21
N GLY A 53 -8.41 -8.30 2.50
CA GLY A 53 -9.65 -8.92 2.93
C GLY A 53 -10.62 -7.95 3.62
N PRO A 54 -11.34 -8.38 4.68
CA PRO A 54 -12.39 -7.59 5.32
C PRO A 54 -11.86 -6.36 6.06
N LEU A 55 -12.74 -5.39 6.33
CA LEU A 55 -12.39 -4.11 6.95
C LEU A 55 -11.72 -4.26 8.32
N LYS A 56 -12.04 -5.32 9.07
CA LYS A 56 -11.38 -5.66 10.36
C LYS A 56 -9.86 -5.80 10.24
N ASN A 57 -9.32 -6.03 9.04
CA ASN A 57 -7.89 -6.12 8.79
C ASN A 57 -7.22 -4.73 8.63
N ALA A 58 -7.97 -3.63 8.64
CA ALA A 58 -7.41 -2.28 8.64
C ALA A 58 -6.44 -2.05 9.82
N ARG A 59 -6.72 -2.67 10.98
CA ARG A 59 -5.84 -2.67 12.16
C ARG A 59 -4.46 -3.29 11.90
N LEU A 60 -4.32 -4.13 10.88
CA LEU A 60 -3.05 -4.73 10.46
C LEU A 60 -2.30 -3.81 9.50
N LEU A 61 -3.03 -3.05 8.68
CA LEU A 61 -2.45 -2.10 7.74
C LEU A 61 -1.89 -0.87 8.46
N GLU A 62 -2.55 -0.38 9.51
CA GLU A 62 -2.14 0.83 10.23
C GLU A 62 -0.72 0.78 10.80
N PRO A 63 -0.30 -0.29 11.50
CA PRO A 63 1.07 -0.43 11.99
C PRO A 63 2.13 -0.49 10.88
N MET A 64 1.75 -0.82 9.63
CA MET A 64 2.71 -0.82 8.53
C MET A 64 3.29 0.57 8.28
N MET A 65 2.53 1.65 8.50
CA MET A 65 3.06 3.01 8.39
C MET A 65 4.11 3.29 9.49
N LEU A 66 3.88 2.80 10.71
CA LEU A 66 4.85 2.94 11.79
C LEU A 66 6.15 2.17 11.47
N LEU A 67 6.02 0.97 10.92
CA LEU A 67 7.17 0.20 10.44
C LEU A 67 7.91 0.94 9.32
N TRP A 68 7.18 1.48 8.34
CA TRP A 68 7.75 2.25 7.26
C TRP A 68 8.52 3.48 7.77
N ILE A 69 7.95 4.24 8.73
CA ILE A 69 8.61 5.39 9.36
C ILE A 69 9.91 4.96 10.05
N ALA A 70 9.89 3.85 10.79
CA ALA A 70 11.08 3.33 11.45
C ALA A 70 12.17 2.94 10.42
N CYS A 71 11.79 2.23 9.35
CA CYS A 71 12.69 1.90 8.26
C CYS A 71 13.25 3.15 7.57
N ALA A 72 12.42 4.15 7.28
CA ALA A 72 12.85 5.39 6.63
C ALA A 72 13.91 6.13 7.45
N LYS A 73 13.73 6.18 8.78
CA LYS A 73 14.74 6.74 9.70
C LYS A 73 16.05 5.95 9.65
N SER A 74 15.98 4.62 9.72
CA SER A 74 17.16 3.75 9.68
C SER A 74 17.90 3.82 8.34
N CYS A 75 17.18 3.83 7.23
CA CYS A 75 17.72 3.95 5.87
C CYS A 75 18.17 5.38 5.53
N ARG A 76 17.82 6.38 6.35
CA ARG A 76 18.06 7.81 6.11
C ARG A 76 17.50 8.31 4.78
N THR A 77 16.43 7.69 4.30
CA THR A 77 15.70 8.08 3.11
C THR A 77 14.24 7.69 3.25
N ARG A 78 13.38 8.40 2.54
CA ARG A 78 11.96 8.09 2.42
C ARG A 78 11.63 7.40 1.10
N ASP A 79 12.59 7.29 0.19
CA ASP A 79 12.45 6.56 -1.08
C ASP A 79 12.60 5.05 -0.85
N ILE A 80 11.71 4.50 -0.03
CA ILE A 80 11.58 3.07 0.25
C ILE A 80 10.10 2.69 0.20
N ALA A 81 9.80 1.45 -0.19
CA ALA A 81 8.45 0.93 -0.19
C ALA A 81 8.43 -0.56 0.17
N PHE A 82 7.25 -1.04 0.59
CA PHE A 82 7.02 -2.47 0.72
C PHE A 82 6.67 -3.09 -0.63
N ARG A 83 7.12 -4.33 -0.85
CA ARG A 83 6.75 -5.16 -1.99
C ARG A 83 6.33 -6.54 -1.49
N LEU A 84 5.11 -6.96 -1.82
CA LEU A 84 4.68 -8.34 -1.65
C LEU A 84 5.19 -9.19 -2.82
N LEU A 85 6.09 -10.13 -2.55
CA LEU A 85 6.56 -11.10 -3.53
C LEU A 85 5.66 -12.35 -3.49
N ARG A 86 5.36 -12.93 -4.66
CA ARG A 86 4.54 -14.15 -4.82
C ARG A 86 5.32 -15.19 -5.62
N ARG A 87 5.04 -16.48 -5.39
CA ARG A 87 5.53 -17.62 -6.19
C ARG A 87 4.34 -18.47 -6.62
#